data_AF-A0A5S3VTS2-F1
#
_entry.id   AF-A0A5S3VTS2-F1
#
_cell.length_a   1.000
_cell.length_b   1.000
_cell.length_c   1.000
_cell.angle_alpha   90.00
_cell.angle_beta   90.00
_cell.angle_gamma   90.00
#
_symmetry.space_group_name_H-M   'P 1'
#
loop_
_entity.id
_entity.type
_entity.pdbx_description
1 polymer ?
#
loop_
_entity_poly.entity_id
_entity_poly.type
_entity_poly.pdbx_seq_one_letter_code
_entity_poly.pdbx_strand_id
1 'polypeptide(L)'
;AFHDSVVKSLSNKRHNQQVSDTISAEDIGKFPDKNVAEALQRITGISLSRAQGEGERIGVRGTTPEQNRTYLNGQYLASADWWISSQPSRGFNFTLLPSEIV
;
A
#
# COMPACT_ATOMS: atom_id res chain seq x y z
N ALA A 1 31.05 5.99 -8.79
CA ALA A 1 30.27 5.50 -7.63
C ALA A 1 28.93 6.23 -7.47
N PHE A 2 28.88 7.46 -6.95
CA PHE A 2 27.61 8.20 -6.74
C PHE A 2 26.95 8.66 -8.06
N HIS A 3 27.75 9.00 -9.07
CA HIS A 3 27.27 9.37 -10.40
C HIS A 3 26.61 8.18 -11.11
N ASP A 4 27.24 7.00 -11.05
CA ASP A 4 26.71 5.78 -11.66
C ASP A 4 25.42 5.31 -11.00
N SER A 5 25.29 5.46 -9.68
CA SER A 5 24.04 5.12 -8.98
C SER A 5 22.89 6.04 -9.37
N VAL A 6 23.15 7.33 -9.60
CA VAL A 6 22.12 8.28 -10.06
C VAL A 6 21.73 8.02 -11.50
N VAL A 7 22.68 7.79 -12.40
CA VAL A 7 22.41 7.46 -13.81
C VAL A 7 21.68 6.12 -13.93
N LYS A 8 22.04 5.13 -13.12
CA LYS A 8 21.39 3.82 -13.08
C LYS A 8 19.98 3.91 -12.51
N SER A 9 19.77 4.66 -11.42
CA SER A 9 18.43 4.91 -10.87
C SER A 9 17.55 5.70 -11.84
N LEU A 10 18.10 6.67 -12.57
CA LEU A 10 17.37 7.43 -13.59
C LEU A 10 17.03 6.57 -14.81
N SER A 11 17.97 5.74 -15.27
CA SER A 11 17.75 4.78 -16.36
C SER A 11 16.69 3.74 -15.97
N ASN A 12 16.77 3.19 -14.75
CA ASN A 12 15.74 2.29 -14.23
C ASN A 12 14.40 3.00 -14.16
N LYS A 13 14.32 4.23 -13.66
CA LYS A 13 13.08 5.02 -13.63
C LYS A 13 12.53 5.35 -15.03
N ARG A 14 13.41 5.48 -16.03
CA ARG A 14 13.06 5.71 -17.45
C ARG A 14 12.55 4.46 -18.16
N HIS A 15 13.10 3.30 -17.83
CA HIS A 15 12.75 2.02 -18.45
C HIS A 15 11.70 1.24 -17.66
N ASN A 16 11.42 1.65 -16.41
CA ASN A 16 10.36 1.07 -15.63
C ASN A 16 9.02 1.55 -16.18
N GLN A 17 8.35 0.67 -16.92
CA GLN A 17 7.00 0.89 -17.42
C GLN A 17 5.97 1.04 -16.28
N GLN A 18 6.38 0.71 -15.06
CA GLN A 18 5.58 0.80 -13.85
C GLN A 18 6.18 1.86 -12.92
N VAL A 19 5.36 2.80 -12.44
CA VAL A 19 5.84 3.69 -11.40
C VAL A 19 5.82 2.95 -10.07
N SER A 20 7.00 2.55 -9.59
CA SER A 20 7.19 1.87 -8.31
C SER A 20 7.80 2.84 -7.29
N ASP A 21 7.11 3.06 -6.18
CA ASP A 21 7.68 3.68 -4.99
C ASP A 21 8.00 2.56 -3.99
N THR A 22 9.16 2.62 -3.36
CA THR A 22 9.59 1.66 -2.32
C THR A 22 9.63 2.40 -0.99
N ILE A 23 9.00 1.83 0.03
CA ILE A 23 8.96 2.40 1.38
C ILE A 23 9.63 1.42 2.34
N SER A 24 10.44 1.92 3.27
CA SER A 24 11.09 1.09 4.30
C SER A 24 10.13 0.82 5.46
N ALA A 25 10.29 -0.36 6.08
CA ALA A 25 9.53 -0.77 7.27
C ALA A 25 9.69 0.21 8.45
N GLU A 26 10.87 0.85 8.63
CA GLU A 26 11.07 1.82 9.70
C GLU A 26 10.15 3.05 9.63
N ASP A 27 9.65 3.41 8.44
CA ASP A 27 8.76 4.55 8.25
C ASP A 27 7.29 4.21 8.60
N ILE A 28 6.96 2.92 8.62
CA ILE A 28 5.61 2.40 8.87
C ILE A 28 5.44 2.04 10.37
N GLY A 29 6.43 1.42 11.00
CA GLY A 29 6.37 0.90 12.38
C GLY A 29 6.66 1.90 13.51
N LYS A 30 6.99 3.17 13.23
CA LYS A 30 7.36 4.16 14.26
C LYS A 30 6.20 4.77 15.06
N PHE A 31 4.96 4.52 14.67
CA PHE A 31 3.78 5.11 15.30
C PHE A 31 2.75 4.04 15.66
N PRO A 32 2.04 4.18 16.80
CA PRO A 32 0.98 3.26 17.19
C PRO A 32 -0.28 3.55 16.36
N ASP A 33 -0.23 3.20 15.08
CA ASP A 33 -1.42 3.21 14.23
C ASP A 33 -2.29 2.01 14.55
N LYS A 34 -3.60 2.11 14.30
CA LYS A 34 -4.53 1.00 14.58
C LYS A 34 -4.32 -0.20 13.66
N ASN A 35 -3.89 0.05 12.43
CA ASN A 35 -3.64 -0.96 11.41
C ASN A 35 -2.64 -0.44 10.36
N VAL A 36 -2.24 -1.32 9.45
CA VAL A 36 -1.27 -1.00 8.40
C VAL A 36 -1.74 0.12 7.45
N ALA A 37 -3.03 0.23 7.14
CA ALA A 37 -3.50 1.26 6.23
C ALA A 37 -3.42 2.68 6.82
N GLU A 38 -3.65 2.83 8.13
CA GLU A 38 -3.42 4.09 8.83
C GLU A 38 -1.92 4.48 8.84
N ALA A 39 -1.02 3.51 8.88
CA ALA A 39 0.42 3.77 8.75
C ALA A 39 0.81 4.17 7.31
N LEU A 40 0.23 3.49 6.30
CA LEU A 40 0.48 3.75 4.88
C LEU A 40 0.01 5.14 4.42
N GLN A 41 -0.94 5.77 5.11
CA GLN A 41 -1.42 7.11 4.76
C GLN A 41 -0.33 8.20 4.84
N ARG A 42 0.78 7.94 5.57
CA ARG A 42 1.92 8.85 5.65
C ARG A 42 2.74 8.93 4.36
N ILE A 43 2.51 8.00 3.43
CA ILE A 43 3.20 7.96 2.15
C ILE A 43 2.49 8.90 1.17
N THR A 44 3.26 9.81 0.56
CA THR A 44 2.75 10.70 -0.46
C THR A 44 2.12 9.94 -1.62
N GLY A 45 0.89 10.31 -1.98
CA GLY A 45 0.15 9.66 -3.06
C GLY A 45 -0.61 8.42 -2.62
N ILE A 46 -0.56 8.03 -1.34
CA ILE A 46 -1.53 7.09 -0.76
C ILE A 46 -2.75 7.87 -0.28
N SER A 47 -3.94 7.39 -0.65
CA SER A 47 -5.21 7.83 -0.06
C SER A 47 -5.79 6.70 0.77
N LEU A 48 -6.51 7.04 1.84
CA LEU A 48 -7.14 6.06 2.72
C LEU A 48 -8.66 6.07 2.55
N SER A 49 -9.24 4.90 2.34
CA SER A 49 -10.67 4.65 2.46
C SER A 49 -10.98 4.15 3.86
N ARG A 50 -11.99 4.76 4.48
CA ARG A 50 -12.39 4.46 5.86
C ARG A 50 -13.74 3.79 5.88
N ALA A 51 -13.87 2.76 6.70
CA ALA A 51 -15.14 2.15 7.05
C ALA A 51 -15.28 2.20 8.57
N GLN A 52 -16.44 2.63 9.07
CA GLN A 52 -16.73 2.70 10.51
C GLN A 52 -15.68 3.46 11.36
N GLY A 53 -15.03 4.47 10.77
CA GLY A 53 -14.02 5.29 11.47
C GLY A 53 -12.61 4.68 11.52
N GLU A 54 -12.38 3.57 10.81
CA GLU A 54 -11.08 2.93 10.69
C GLU A 54 -10.63 2.84 9.22
N GLY A 55 -9.34 3.10 8.96
CA GLY A 55 -8.72 2.90 7.66
C GLY A 55 -8.78 1.43 7.24
N GLU A 56 -9.49 1.15 6.15
CA GLU A 56 -9.73 -0.22 5.69
C GLU A 56 -8.95 -0.54 4.42
N ARG A 57 -8.92 0.38 3.45
CA ARG A 57 -8.31 0.15 2.14
C ARG A 57 -7.53 1.38 1.68
N ILE A 58 -6.53 1.18 0.84
CA ILE A 58 -5.73 2.28 0.28
C ILE A 58 -5.99 2.49 -1.21
N GLY A 59 -6.02 3.75 -1.63
CA GLY A 59 -5.87 4.20 -3.02
C GLY A 59 -4.42 4.59 -3.29
N VAL A 60 -3.94 4.40 -4.52
CA VAL A 60 -2.57 4.77 -4.92
C VAL A 60 -2.67 5.74 -6.08
N ARG A 61 -2.21 6.97 -5.88
CA ARG A 61 -2.16 8.04 -6.89
C ARG A 61 -3.52 8.29 -7.57
N GLY A 62 -4.59 8.27 -6.79
CA GLY A 62 -5.95 8.53 -7.24
C GLY A 62 -6.70 7.31 -7.78
N THR A 63 -6.12 6.11 -7.75
CA THR A 63 -6.88 4.88 -8.04
C THR A 63 -7.94 4.62 -6.97
N THR A 64 -9.05 3.98 -7.37
CA THR A 64 -10.01 3.51 -6.38
C THR A 64 -9.42 2.29 -5.66
N PRO A 65 -9.66 2.12 -4.34
CA PRO A 65 -9.06 1.04 -3.57
C PRO A 65 -9.36 -0.37 -4.11
N GLU A 66 -10.50 -0.54 -4.77
CA GLU A 66 -10.97 -1.79 -5.39
C GLU A 66 -10.09 -2.21 -6.58
N GLN A 67 -9.32 -1.28 -7.15
CA GLN A 67 -8.43 -1.46 -8.30
C GLN A 67 -6.96 -1.67 -7.91
N ASN A 68 -6.63 -1.63 -6.63
CA ASN A 68 -5.27 -1.92 -6.18
C ASN A 68 -5.09 -3.42 -5.93
N ARG A 69 -3.88 -3.95 -6.12
CA ARG A 69 -3.53 -5.32 -5.70
C ARG A 69 -2.44 -5.22 -4.66
N THR A 70 -2.65 -5.91 -3.55
CA THR A 70 -1.65 -6.04 -2.50
C THR A 70 -0.95 -7.38 -2.66
N TYR A 71 0.37 -7.35 -2.52
CA TYR A 71 1.21 -8.55 -2.53
C TYR A 71 1.99 -8.61 -1.23
N LEU A 72 2.09 -9.78 -0.65
CA LEU A 72 2.98 -10.08 0.48
C LEU A 72 4.00 -11.11 0.01
N ASN A 73 5.30 -10.75 0.07
CA ASN A 73 6.39 -11.60 -0.41
C ASN A 73 6.18 -12.12 -1.85
N GLY A 74 5.61 -11.28 -2.72
CA GLY A 74 5.29 -11.63 -4.11
C GLY A 74 4.02 -12.45 -4.30
N GLN A 75 3.34 -12.88 -3.23
CA GLN A 75 2.05 -13.56 -3.32
C GLN A 75 0.90 -12.57 -3.23
N TYR A 76 -0.06 -12.70 -4.14
CA TYR A 76 -1.24 -11.84 -4.15
C TYR A 76 -2.13 -12.16 -2.94
N LEU A 77 -2.47 -11.12 -2.18
CA LEU A 77 -3.42 -11.22 -1.08
C LEU A 77 -4.81 -10.80 -1.57
N ALA A 78 -5.76 -11.74 -1.53
CA ALA A 78 -7.17 -11.45 -1.67
C ALA A 78 -7.79 -11.30 -0.28
N SER A 79 -8.67 -10.32 -0.10
CA SER A 79 -9.49 -10.21 1.11
C SER A 79 -10.97 -10.25 0.74
N ALA A 80 -11.76 -10.92 1.57
CA ALA A 80 -13.20 -10.70 1.60
C ALA A 80 -13.51 -9.55 2.54
N ASP A 81 -14.60 -8.83 2.27
CA ASP A 81 -15.17 -7.90 3.23
C ASP A 81 -15.88 -8.67 4.34
N TRP A 82 -15.99 -8.07 5.53
CA TRP A 82 -16.72 -8.67 6.66
C TRP A 82 -18.23 -8.62 6.41
N TRP A 83 -18.71 -7.71 5.56
CA TRP A 83 -20.13 -7.60 5.20
C TRP A 83 -20.51 -8.56 4.07
N ILE A 84 -21.56 -9.36 4.31
CA ILE A 84 -21.97 -10.47 3.42
C ILE A 84 -22.45 -10.02 2.03
N SER A 85 -22.83 -8.74 1.86
CA SER A 85 -23.28 -8.20 0.58
C SER A 85 -22.21 -7.39 -0.17
N SER A 86 -20.97 -7.36 0.33
CA SER A 86 -19.90 -6.63 -0.36
C SER A 86 -19.49 -7.33 -1.64
N GLN A 87 -19.35 -6.54 -2.72
CA GLN A 87 -18.90 -7.05 -4.00
C GLN A 87 -17.42 -7.47 -3.91
N PRO A 88 -17.03 -8.65 -4.43
CA PRO A 88 -15.62 -9.02 -4.54
C PRO A 88 -14.84 -7.94 -5.31
N SER A 89 -13.68 -7.56 -4.77
CA SER A 89 -12.79 -6.59 -5.41
C SER A 89 -11.35 -7.11 -5.39
N ARG A 90 -10.46 -6.43 -6.13
CA ARG A 90 -9.02 -6.72 -6.07
C ARG A 90 -8.35 -6.05 -4.87
N GLY A 91 -9.05 -5.11 -4.23
CA GLY A 91 -8.59 -4.41 -3.05
C GLY A 91 -8.44 -5.35 -1.86
N PHE A 92 -7.44 -5.04 -1.04
CA PHE A 92 -7.16 -5.77 0.20
C PHE A 92 -7.67 -4.96 1.40
N ASN A 93 -8.31 -5.65 2.36
CA ASN A 93 -8.72 -5.09 3.64
C ASN A 93 -7.55 -5.16 4.63
N PHE A 94 -6.98 -4.00 4.94
CA PHE A 94 -5.83 -3.85 5.82
C PHE A 94 -6.17 -3.86 7.31
N THR A 95 -7.44 -3.85 7.72
CA THR A 95 -7.80 -4.09 9.13
C THR A 95 -7.43 -5.50 9.57
N LEU A 96 -7.23 -6.42 8.62
CA LEU A 96 -6.73 -7.77 8.86
C LEU A 96 -5.23 -7.83 9.19
N LEU A 97 -4.50 -6.73 9.01
CA LEU A 97 -3.08 -6.64 9.29
C LEU A 97 -2.85 -5.68 10.47
N PRO A 98 -2.41 -6.21 11.63
CA PRO A 98 -1.95 -5.37 12.73
C PRO A 98 -0.81 -4.45 12.26
N SER A 99 -0.74 -3.25 12.82
CA SER A 99 0.32 -2.27 12.55
C SER A 99 1.72 -2.75 12.92
N GLU A 100 1.83 -3.79 13.75
CA GLU A 100 3.10 -4.40 14.19
C GLU A 100 3.74 -5.35 13.18
N ILE A 101 3.03 -5.75 12.11
CA ILE A 101 3.53 -6.80 11.20
C ILE A 101 4.45 -6.28 10.08
N VAL A 102 4.58 -4.96 9.94
CA VAL A 102 5.28 -4.30 8.82
C VAL A 102 6.64 -3.78 9.24
#